data_AF-A0A3T0Y7L8-F1
#
_entry.id   AF-A0A3T0Y7L8-F1
#
_cell.length_a   1.000
_cell.length_b   1.000
_cell.length_c   1.000
_cell.angle_alpha   90.00
_cell.angle_beta   90.00
_cell.angle_gamma   90.00
#
_symmetry.space_group_name_H-M   'P 1'
#
loop_
_entity.id
_entity.type
_entity.pdbx_description
1 polymer ?
#
loop_
_entity_poly.entity_id
_entity_poly.type
_entity_poly.pdbx_seq_one_letter_code
_entity_poly.pdbx_strand_id
1 'polypeptide(L)'
;MLERQLQAVAEAASQASADVWVMAPMISTAEEAADFAKLCSNAGLQTPGVMVEVPSAALMAEAILGEVSFASLGTNDLTQYTMAADRQLGSLAALNNSWQPAVLRMVKLTVEGSVAEGHAKPVGVCGEAAADPALAVVLVGLGVSTLSMTPRALAGVGAVLNSVTLAEAQRIAGIAVAAPTAAEARARARAELPVLESLGL
;
A
#
# COMPACT_ATOMS: atom_id res chain seq x y z
N MET A 1 -25.77 3.13 7.82
CA MET A 1 -25.27 1.74 7.62
C MET A 1 -23.87 1.61 8.21
N LEU A 2 -22.95 2.49 7.83
CA LEU A 2 -21.57 2.54 8.33
C LEU A 2 -21.47 2.64 9.86
N GLU A 3 -22.20 3.55 10.51
CA GLU A 3 -22.20 3.67 11.98
C GLU A 3 -22.51 2.35 12.70
N ARG A 4 -23.45 1.55 12.17
CA ARG A 4 -23.77 0.22 12.73
C ARG A 4 -22.61 -0.77 12.57
N GLN A 5 -21.87 -0.69 11.45
CA GLN A 5 -20.67 -1.52 11.25
C GLN A 5 -19.57 -1.11 12.24
N LEU A 6 -19.33 0.19 12.41
CA LEU A 6 -18.33 0.70 13.35
C LEU A 6 -18.67 0.32 14.80
N GLN A 7 -19.95 0.43 15.19
CA GLN A 7 -20.41 -0.01 16.50
C GLN A 7 -20.19 -1.52 16.71
N ALA A 8 -20.49 -2.35 15.71
CA ALA A 8 -20.23 -3.79 15.79
C ALA A 8 -18.72 -4.11 15.90
N VAL A 9 -17.87 -3.36 15.20
CA VAL A 9 -16.41 -3.51 15.33
C VAL A 9 -15.95 -3.08 16.72
N ALA A 10 -16.47 -1.99 17.28
CA ALA A 10 -16.16 -1.54 18.64
C ALA A 10 -16.59 -2.56 19.70
N GLU A 11 -17.78 -3.14 19.58
CA GLU A 11 -18.26 -4.21 20.45
C GLU A 11 -17.35 -5.43 20.39
N ALA A 12 -16.96 -5.86 19.19
CA ALA A 12 -16.01 -6.96 19.02
C ALA A 12 -14.63 -6.63 19.60
N ALA A 13 -14.14 -5.41 19.39
CA ALA A 13 -12.85 -4.93 19.91
C ALA A 13 -12.82 -4.94 21.45
N SER A 14 -13.92 -4.55 22.10
CA SER A 14 -14.02 -4.55 23.57
C SER A 14 -13.91 -5.93 24.22
N GLN A 15 -14.10 -6.99 23.43
CA GLN A 15 -14.04 -8.39 23.87
C GLN A 15 -12.78 -9.12 23.37
N ALA A 16 -11.94 -8.44 22.58
CA ALA A 16 -10.73 -9.00 22.00
C ALA A 16 -9.48 -8.52 22.75
N SER A 17 -8.41 -9.30 22.66
CA SER A 17 -7.07 -8.88 23.09
C SER A 17 -6.26 -8.25 21.96
N ALA A 18 -6.86 -8.06 20.78
CA ALA A 18 -6.20 -7.54 19.61
C ALA A 18 -6.32 -6.01 19.54
N ASP A 19 -5.27 -5.35 19.08
CA ASP A 19 -5.33 -3.93 18.73
C ASP A 19 -6.09 -3.78 17.41
N VAL A 20 -7.35 -3.34 17.51
CA VAL A 20 -8.24 -3.24 16.35
C VAL A 20 -8.04 -1.89 15.65
N TRP A 21 -7.57 -1.95 14.41
CA TRP A 21 -7.46 -0.81 13.50
C TRP A 21 -8.57 -0.90 12.46
N VAL A 22 -9.17 0.24 12.11
CA VAL A 22 -10.31 0.28 11.20
C VAL A 22 -10.00 1.21 10.04
N MET A 23 -10.33 0.77 8.84
CA MET A 23 -9.92 1.46 7.62
C MET A 23 -11.11 1.69 6.68
N ALA A 24 -11.24 2.90 6.15
CA ALA A 24 -12.23 3.23 5.14
C ALA A 24 -11.68 2.96 3.72
N PRO A 25 -12.40 2.20 2.87
CA PRO A 25 -12.10 2.11 1.45
C PRO A 25 -12.59 3.35 0.69
N MET A 26 -12.10 3.52 -0.54
CA MET A 26 -12.56 4.49 -1.54
C MET A 26 -12.53 5.96 -1.13
N ILE A 27 -11.62 6.31 -0.21
CA ILE A 27 -11.37 7.70 0.16
C ILE A 27 -10.70 8.43 -0.99
N SER A 28 -11.22 9.62 -1.31
CA SER A 28 -10.74 10.50 -2.38
C SER A 28 -10.29 11.86 -1.87
N THR A 29 -10.86 12.34 -0.74
CA THR A 29 -10.56 13.66 -0.17
C THR A 29 -10.24 13.62 1.33
N ALA A 30 -9.64 14.70 1.84
CA ALA A 30 -9.38 14.85 3.27
C ALA A 30 -10.66 15.02 4.10
N GLU A 31 -11.71 15.64 3.55
CA GLU A 31 -12.99 15.76 4.25
C GLU A 31 -13.62 14.38 4.53
N GLU A 32 -13.59 13.48 3.55
CA GLU A 32 -14.07 12.11 3.71
C GLU A 32 -13.28 11.35 4.79
N ALA A 33 -11.95 11.54 4.82
CA ALA A 33 -11.08 10.96 5.83
C ALA A 33 -11.39 11.49 7.24
N ALA A 34 -11.57 12.82 7.37
CA ALA A 34 -11.94 13.47 8.63
C ALA A 34 -13.30 13.00 9.14
N ASP A 35 -14.30 12.88 8.25
CA ASP A 35 -15.62 12.41 8.63
C ASP A 35 -15.60 10.95 9.07
N PHE A 36 -14.81 10.10 8.39
CA PHE A 36 -14.60 8.73 8.83
C PHE A 36 -13.91 8.64 10.20
N ALA A 37 -12.88 9.46 10.44
CA ALA A 37 -12.19 9.52 11.73
C ALA A 37 -13.12 9.94 12.86
N LYS A 38 -14.00 10.93 12.63
CA LYS A 38 -15.04 11.35 13.60
C LYS A 38 -16.01 10.20 13.90
N LEU A 39 -16.47 9.46 12.89
CA LEU A 39 -17.35 8.32 13.09
C LEU A 39 -16.68 7.20 13.89
N CYS A 40 -15.39 6.92 13.65
CA CYS A 40 -14.62 5.97 14.45
C CYS A 40 -14.51 6.42 15.90
N SER A 41 -14.16 7.69 16.14
CA SER A 41 -14.06 8.28 17.47
C SER A 41 -15.39 8.20 18.24
N ASN A 42 -16.51 8.53 17.59
CA ASN A 42 -17.85 8.41 18.17
C ASN A 42 -18.22 6.97 18.57
N ALA A 43 -17.67 5.97 17.88
CA ALA A 43 -17.84 4.56 18.20
C ALA A 43 -16.80 4.03 19.22
N GLY A 44 -15.86 4.86 19.69
CA GLY A 44 -14.79 4.47 20.62
C GLY A 44 -13.57 3.81 19.95
N LEU A 45 -13.47 3.81 18.62
CA LEU A 45 -12.36 3.24 17.86
C LEU A 45 -11.24 4.26 17.70
N GLN A 46 -10.04 3.94 18.21
CA GLN A 46 -8.95 4.91 18.38
C GLN A 46 -7.99 5.00 17.19
N THR A 47 -8.03 4.05 16.26
CA THR A 47 -7.05 3.97 15.16
C THR A 47 -7.77 3.89 13.81
N PRO A 48 -8.34 5.01 13.33
CA PRO A 48 -8.86 5.10 11.98
C PRO A 48 -7.72 5.15 10.96
N GLY A 49 -7.92 4.55 9.80
CA GLY A 49 -7.03 4.62 8.65
C GLY A 49 -7.81 4.72 7.35
N VAL A 50 -7.09 4.88 6.25
CA VAL A 50 -7.69 4.91 4.90
C VAL A 50 -7.01 3.92 3.97
N MET A 51 -7.80 3.34 3.06
CA MET A 51 -7.24 2.65 1.91
C MET A 51 -6.91 3.67 0.82
N VAL A 52 -5.64 3.70 0.40
CA VAL A 52 -5.21 4.53 -0.74
C VAL A 52 -5.35 3.69 -1.99
N GLU A 53 -6.54 3.77 -2.58
CA GLU A 53 -6.91 3.09 -3.82
C GLU A 53 -7.43 4.04 -4.89
N VAL A 54 -7.78 5.28 -4.53
CA VAL A 54 -8.10 6.34 -5.49
C VAL A 54 -6.84 7.19 -5.74
N PRO A 55 -6.48 7.52 -7.00
CA PRO A 55 -5.27 8.30 -7.29
C PRO A 55 -5.23 9.68 -6.60
N SER A 56 -6.39 10.31 -6.39
CA SER A 56 -6.46 11.57 -5.65
C SER A 56 -6.00 11.42 -4.21
N ALA A 57 -6.23 10.27 -3.58
CA ALA A 57 -5.78 10.02 -2.21
C ALA A 57 -4.26 9.90 -2.10
N ALA A 58 -3.59 9.34 -3.11
CA ALA A 58 -2.13 9.32 -3.17
C ALA A 58 -1.56 10.73 -3.41
N LEU A 59 -2.20 11.53 -4.26
CA LEU A 59 -1.79 12.91 -4.54
C LEU A 59 -2.00 13.85 -3.34
N MET A 60 -3.06 13.61 -2.56
CA MET A 60 -3.43 14.39 -1.38
C MET A 60 -3.05 13.70 -0.07
N ALA A 61 -2.08 12.78 -0.11
CA ALA A 61 -1.77 11.90 1.01
C ALA A 61 -1.40 12.65 2.29
N GLU A 62 -0.68 13.78 2.21
CA GLU A 62 -0.36 14.63 3.37
C GLU A 62 -1.62 15.10 4.09
N ALA A 63 -2.56 15.72 3.36
CA ALA A 63 -3.80 16.24 3.94
C ALA A 63 -4.69 15.11 4.50
N ILE A 64 -4.79 14.00 3.76
CA ILE A 64 -5.60 12.85 4.19
C ILE A 64 -5.00 12.18 5.43
N LEU A 65 -3.69 11.93 5.44
CA LEU A 65 -3.01 11.34 6.59
C LEU A 65 -3.04 12.27 7.79
N GLY A 66 -3.14 13.59 7.61
CA GLY A 66 -3.40 14.54 8.69
C GLY A 66 -4.63 14.18 9.53
N GLU A 67 -5.65 13.57 8.93
CA GLU A 67 -6.95 13.28 9.56
C GLU A 67 -7.06 11.87 10.16
N VAL A 68 -6.15 10.95 9.80
CA VAL A 68 -6.20 9.53 10.22
C VAL A 68 -4.88 9.07 10.83
N SER A 69 -4.81 7.82 11.29
CA SER A 69 -3.63 7.26 11.98
C SER A 69 -2.70 6.47 11.06
N PHE A 70 -3.18 5.96 9.93
CA PHE A 70 -2.40 5.15 9.00
C PHE A 70 -3.05 5.10 7.61
N ALA A 71 -2.29 4.63 6.62
CA ALA A 71 -2.79 4.31 5.30
C ALA A 71 -2.39 2.90 4.88
N SER A 72 -3.20 2.24 4.06
CA SER A 72 -2.80 1.02 3.34
C SER A 72 -3.13 1.16 1.87
N LEU A 73 -2.20 0.86 0.98
CA LEU A 73 -2.46 0.89 -0.46
C LEU A 73 -3.24 -0.35 -0.89
N GLY A 74 -4.40 -0.11 -1.50
CA GLY A 74 -5.17 -1.12 -2.22
C GLY A 74 -4.68 -1.19 -3.67
N THR A 75 -3.54 -1.84 -3.91
CA THR A 75 -2.83 -1.71 -5.20
C THR A 75 -3.63 -2.21 -6.40
N ASN A 76 -4.59 -3.10 -6.20
CA ASN A 76 -5.42 -3.63 -7.29
C ASN A 76 -6.31 -2.53 -7.88
N ASP A 77 -7.06 -1.86 -7.02
CA ASP A 77 -7.99 -0.81 -7.44
C ASP A 77 -7.21 0.47 -7.76
N LEU A 78 -6.12 0.76 -7.04
CA LEU A 78 -5.19 1.83 -7.40
C LEU A 78 -4.63 1.69 -8.81
N THR A 79 -4.24 0.48 -9.21
CA THR A 79 -3.75 0.21 -10.57
C THR A 79 -4.86 0.45 -11.59
N GLN A 80 -6.05 -0.10 -11.34
CA GLN A 80 -7.20 0.05 -12.22
C GLN A 80 -7.57 1.53 -12.43
N TYR A 81 -7.66 2.32 -11.36
CA TYR A 81 -8.02 3.74 -11.47
C TYR A 81 -6.89 4.60 -12.05
N THR A 82 -5.63 4.34 -11.67
CA THR A 82 -4.47 5.07 -12.21
C THR A 82 -4.30 4.84 -13.71
N MET A 83 -4.54 3.60 -14.16
CA MET A 83 -4.37 3.20 -15.56
C MET A 83 -5.65 3.33 -16.39
N ALA A 84 -6.77 3.73 -15.77
CA ALA A 84 -8.11 3.73 -16.35
C ALA A 84 -8.45 2.40 -17.06
N ALA A 85 -8.11 1.28 -16.41
CA ALA A 85 -8.12 -0.05 -17.01
C ALA A 85 -8.91 -1.06 -16.17
N ASP A 86 -10.14 -1.37 -16.58
CA ASP A 86 -10.96 -2.39 -15.90
C ASP A 86 -10.30 -3.78 -15.95
N ARG A 87 -10.02 -4.35 -14.78
CA ARG A 87 -9.39 -5.67 -14.63
C ARG A 87 -10.25 -6.83 -15.13
N GLN A 88 -11.56 -6.64 -15.27
CA GLN A 88 -12.46 -7.66 -15.82
C GLN A 88 -12.37 -7.74 -17.36
N LEU A 89 -11.82 -6.71 -18.00
CA LEU A 89 -11.62 -6.68 -19.44
C LEU A 89 -10.27 -7.28 -19.81
N GLY A 90 -10.29 -8.50 -20.33
CA GLY A 90 -9.07 -9.23 -20.72
C GLY A 90 -8.18 -8.48 -21.72
N SER A 91 -8.77 -7.62 -22.57
CA SER A 91 -8.01 -6.75 -23.49
C SER A 91 -7.14 -5.71 -22.79
N LEU A 92 -7.41 -5.40 -21.52
CA LEU A 92 -6.68 -4.42 -20.70
C LEU A 92 -5.78 -5.08 -19.64
N ALA A 93 -5.63 -6.40 -19.66
CA ALA A 93 -4.86 -7.13 -18.65
C ALA A 93 -3.40 -6.63 -18.50
N ALA A 94 -2.77 -6.21 -19.59
CA ALA A 94 -1.40 -5.68 -19.56
C ALA A 94 -1.28 -4.35 -18.78
N LEU A 95 -2.36 -3.58 -18.68
CA LEU A 95 -2.38 -2.34 -17.91
C LEU A 95 -2.54 -2.60 -16.41
N ASN A 96 -3.20 -3.70 -16.04
CA ASN A 96 -3.44 -4.14 -14.67
C ASN A 96 -2.21 -4.85 -14.06
N ASN A 97 -1.08 -4.14 -14.01
CA ASN A 97 0.18 -4.66 -13.49
C ASN A 97 0.69 -3.77 -12.35
N SER A 98 0.96 -4.33 -11.18
CA SER A 98 1.47 -3.57 -10.03
C SER A 98 2.86 -2.96 -10.27
N TRP A 99 3.60 -3.43 -11.27
CA TRP A 99 4.87 -2.86 -11.72
C TRP A 99 4.71 -1.61 -12.59
N GLN A 100 3.49 -1.16 -12.88
CA GLN A 100 3.30 0.08 -13.64
C GLN A 100 4.02 1.25 -12.96
N PRO A 101 4.92 1.97 -13.66
CA PRO A 101 5.67 3.08 -13.06
C PRO A 101 4.76 4.17 -12.47
N ALA A 102 3.57 4.38 -13.05
CA ALA A 102 2.58 5.31 -12.51
C ALA A 102 2.07 4.87 -11.13
N VAL A 103 1.83 3.57 -10.92
CA VAL A 103 1.39 3.00 -9.64
C VAL A 103 2.50 3.07 -8.60
N LEU A 104 3.74 2.75 -8.98
CA LEU A 104 4.91 2.90 -8.09
C LEU A 104 5.11 4.36 -7.66
N ARG A 105 4.82 5.32 -8.54
CA ARG A 105 4.82 6.76 -8.19
C ARG A 105 3.69 7.12 -7.22
N MET A 106 2.51 6.53 -7.36
CA MET A 106 1.43 6.73 -6.37
C MET A 106 1.82 6.19 -4.99
N VAL A 107 2.48 5.04 -4.93
CA VAL A 107 3.06 4.51 -3.68
C VAL A 107 4.04 5.50 -3.07
N LYS A 108 4.98 5.98 -3.89
CA LYS A 108 5.99 6.96 -3.47
C LYS A 108 5.35 8.24 -2.92
N LEU A 109 4.39 8.83 -3.64
CA LEU A 109 3.68 10.04 -3.22
C LEU A 109 2.93 9.83 -1.89
N THR A 110 2.35 8.64 -1.69
CA THR A 110 1.67 8.31 -0.44
C THR A 110 2.63 8.30 0.75
N VAL A 111 3.81 7.70 0.57
CA VAL A 111 4.86 7.68 1.61
C VAL A 111 5.44 9.08 1.84
N GLU A 112 5.68 9.85 0.77
CA GLU A 112 6.14 11.24 0.90
C GLU A 112 5.12 12.10 1.65
N GLY A 113 3.82 11.93 1.39
CA GLY A 113 2.75 12.61 2.13
C GLY A 113 2.70 12.22 3.61
N SER A 114 2.95 10.95 3.94
CA SER A 114 3.11 10.50 5.33
C SER A 114 4.26 11.21 6.05
N VAL A 115 5.40 11.38 5.38
CA VAL A 115 6.54 12.09 5.97
C VAL A 115 6.25 13.58 6.11
N ALA A 116 5.62 14.18 5.10
CA ALA A 116 5.31 15.62 5.06
C ALA A 116 4.30 16.04 6.14
N GLU A 117 3.36 15.15 6.50
CA GLU A 117 2.40 15.34 7.59
C GLU A 117 3.07 15.50 8.97
N GLY A 118 4.31 15.05 9.12
CA GLY A 118 5.19 15.37 10.26
C GLY A 118 5.25 14.31 11.35
N HIS A 119 4.40 13.29 11.34
CA HIS A 119 4.42 12.17 12.29
C HIS A 119 4.84 10.85 11.63
N ALA A 120 5.03 10.83 10.31
CA ALA A 120 5.45 9.66 9.55
C ALA A 120 4.52 8.46 9.81
N LYS A 121 3.21 8.71 9.71
CA LYS A 121 2.17 7.71 9.95
C LYS A 121 2.39 6.47 9.07
N PRO A 122 2.21 5.25 9.60
CA PRO A 122 2.55 4.05 8.87
C PRO A 122 1.74 3.93 7.57
N VAL A 123 2.45 3.69 6.48
CA VAL A 123 1.90 3.38 5.16
C VAL A 123 2.18 1.91 4.87
N GLY A 124 1.12 1.13 4.65
CA GLY A 124 1.18 -0.29 4.32
C GLY A 124 0.80 -0.58 2.88
N VAL A 125 1.06 -1.79 2.42
CA VAL A 125 0.53 -2.33 1.16
C VAL A 125 -0.10 -3.68 1.43
N CYS A 126 -1.31 -3.91 0.90
CA CYS A 126 -1.99 -5.19 1.02
C CYS A 126 -2.19 -5.86 -0.36
N GLY A 127 -2.32 -7.18 -0.34
CA GLY A 127 -2.71 -7.95 -1.52
C GLY A 127 -1.55 -8.46 -2.36
N GLU A 128 -1.77 -8.59 -3.67
CA GLU A 128 -0.87 -9.31 -4.58
C GLU A 128 0.48 -8.61 -4.76
N ALA A 129 0.50 -7.27 -4.78
CA ALA A 129 1.73 -6.51 -4.91
C ALA A 129 2.70 -6.75 -3.73
N ALA A 130 2.17 -6.85 -2.51
CA ALA A 130 2.95 -7.15 -1.32
C ALA A 130 3.49 -8.59 -1.30
N ALA A 131 2.88 -9.50 -2.07
CA ALA A 131 3.23 -10.91 -2.12
C ALA A 131 4.32 -11.25 -3.16
N ASP A 132 4.68 -10.33 -4.08
CA ASP A 132 5.79 -10.50 -5.02
C ASP A 132 7.12 -10.18 -4.29
N PRO A 133 8.05 -11.14 -4.14
CA PRO A 133 9.28 -10.94 -3.38
C PRO A 133 10.19 -9.82 -3.91
N ALA A 134 10.24 -9.62 -5.22
CA ALA A 134 11.05 -8.55 -5.80
C ALA A 134 10.36 -7.18 -5.66
N LEU A 135 9.04 -7.15 -5.83
CA LEU A 135 8.27 -5.93 -5.64
C LEU A 135 8.26 -5.50 -4.17
N ALA A 136 8.23 -6.44 -3.23
CA ALA A 136 8.33 -6.15 -1.80
C ALA A 136 9.59 -5.34 -1.44
N VAL A 137 10.75 -5.67 -2.04
CA VAL A 137 11.98 -4.88 -1.89
C VAL A 137 11.78 -3.45 -2.40
N VAL A 138 11.17 -3.30 -3.57
CA VAL A 138 10.86 -1.97 -4.13
C VAL A 138 9.93 -1.19 -3.20
N LEU A 139 8.84 -1.80 -2.71
CA LEU A 139 7.88 -1.15 -1.81
C LEU A 139 8.56 -0.69 -0.50
N VAL A 140 9.36 -1.55 0.13
CA VAL A 140 10.14 -1.18 1.32
C VAL A 140 11.15 -0.08 1.01
N GLY A 141 11.81 -0.15 -0.16
CA GLY A 141 12.71 0.90 -0.65
C GLY A 141 12.02 2.24 -0.91
N LEU A 142 10.72 2.25 -1.22
CA LEU A 142 9.91 3.47 -1.30
C LEU A 142 9.49 4.01 0.07
N GLY A 143 9.74 3.26 1.15
CA GLY A 143 9.40 3.62 2.52
C GLY A 143 8.06 3.06 3.02
N VAL A 144 7.50 2.05 2.33
CA VAL A 144 6.37 1.28 2.88
C VAL A 144 6.81 0.56 4.15
N SER A 145 6.04 0.76 5.22
CA SER A 145 6.35 0.28 6.57
C SER A 145 5.76 -1.09 6.90
N THR A 146 4.68 -1.50 6.23
CA THR A 146 4.02 -2.80 6.46
C THR A 146 3.61 -3.46 5.14
N LEU A 147 3.79 -4.77 5.06
CA LEU A 147 3.36 -5.60 3.92
C LEU A 147 2.39 -6.66 4.43
N SER A 148 1.18 -6.69 3.87
CA SER A 148 0.13 -7.64 4.24
C SER A 148 -0.18 -8.58 3.07
N MET A 149 -0.07 -9.88 3.31
CA MET A 149 -0.16 -10.92 2.28
C MET A 149 -0.66 -12.24 2.85
N THR A 150 -0.92 -13.20 1.97
CA THR A 150 -1.27 -14.57 2.38
C THR A 150 -0.09 -15.27 3.07
N PRO A 151 -0.33 -16.19 4.02
CA PRO A 151 0.75 -16.86 4.76
C PRO A 151 1.78 -17.58 3.88
N ARG A 152 1.36 -18.08 2.71
CA ARG A 152 2.25 -18.77 1.76
C ARG A 152 3.31 -17.86 1.16
N ALA A 153 3.02 -16.57 1.00
CA ALA A 153 3.95 -15.60 0.42
C ALA A 153 5.02 -15.11 1.43
N LEU A 154 4.73 -15.19 2.73
CA LEU A 154 5.59 -14.64 3.79
C LEU A 154 7.03 -15.15 3.74
N ALA A 155 7.22 -16.46 3.53
CA ALA A 155 8.56 -17.06 3.52
C ALA A 155 9.41 -16.55 2.35
N GLY A 156 8.83 -16.47 1.15
CA GLY A 156 9.52 -16.00 -0.05
C GLY A 156 9.86 -14.51 0.04
N VAL A 157 8.89 -13.69 0.45
CA VAL A 157 9.11 -12.25 0.63
C VAL A 157 10.14 -11.98 1.73
N GLY A 158 10.01 -12.65 2.88
CA GLY A 158 10.95 -12.50 3.99
C GLY A 158 12.37 -12.91 3.64
N ALA A 159 12.56 -13.98 2.87
CA ALA A 159 13.90 -14.42 2.43
C ALA A 159 14.57 -13.38 1.52
N VAL A 160 13.84 -12.78 0.58
CA VAL A 160 14.38 -11.76 -0.33
C VAL A 160 14.65 -10.45 0.41
N LEU A 161 13.73 -9.99 1.27
CA LEU A 161 13.95 -8.79 2.08
C LEU A 161 15.18 -8.92 2.99
N ASN A 162 15.42 -10.10 3.58
CA ASN A 162 16.60 -10.36 4.41
C ASN A 162 17.92 -10.40 3.62
N SER A 163 17.88 -10.43 2.29
CA SER A 163 19.07 -10.46 1.43
C SER A 163 19.61 -9.07 1.08
N VAL A 164 18.88 -8.00 1.39
CA VAL A 164 19.22 -6.62 1.03
C VAL A 164 19.16 -5.70 2.25
N THR A 165 20.02 -4.68 2.24
CA THR A 165 19.94 -3.55 3.16
C THR A 165 18.84 -2.57 2.72
N LEU A 166 18.38 -1.71 3.63
CA LEU A 166 17.43 -0.65 3.28
C LEU A 166 17.99 0.30 2.20
N ALA A 167 19.28 0.60 2.24
CA ALA A 167 19.92 1.46 1.24
C ALA A 167 19.91 0.82 -0.17
N GLU A 168 20.14 -0.49 -0.25
CA GLU A 168 20.01 -1.23 -1.51
C GLU A 168 18.56 -1.26 -1.99
N ALA A 169 17.60 -1.52 -1.09
CA ALA A 169 16.18 -1.48 -1.42
C ALA A 169 15.76 -0.11 -1.98
N GLN A 170 16.19 0.99 -1.36
CA GLN A 170 15.96 2.36 -1.84
C GLN A 170 16.54 2.60 -3.24
N ARG A 171 17.76 2.12 -3.50
CA ARG A 171 18.38 2.21 -4.83
C ARG A 171 17.57 1.43 -5.88
N ILE A 172 17.18 0.19 -5.56
CA ILE A 172 16.39 -0.68 -6.43
C ILE A 172 15.02 -0.06 -6.72
N ALA A 173 14.39 0.53 -5.70
CA ALA A 173 13.13 1.25 -5.85
C ALA A 173 13.26 2.45 -6.82
N GLY A 174 14.34 3.22 -6.70
CA GLY A 174 14.65 4.32 -7.63
C GLY A 174 14.76 3.85 -9.09
N ILE A 175 15.40 2.70 -9.33
CA ILE A 175 15.51 2.08 -10.66
C ILE A 175 14.13 1.70 -11.20
N ALA A 176 13.30 1.06 -10.38
CA ALA A 176 11.96 0.62 -10.77
C ALA A 176 11.05 1.81 -11.14
N VAL A 177 11.04 2.86 -10.31
CA VAL A 177 10.24 4.08 -10.53
C VAL A 177 10.69 4.88 -11.78
N ALA A 178 11.98 4.84 -12.09
CA ALA A 178 12.55 5.52 -13.25
C ALA A 178 12.34 4.77 -14.58
N ALA A 179 11.92 3.50 -14.54
CA ALA A 179 11.69 2.72 -15.74
C ALA A 179 10.48 3.26 -16.53
N PRO A 180 10.52 3.23 -17.88
CA PRO A 180 9.44 3.75 -18.72
C PRO A 180 8.23 2.80 -18.82
N THR A 181 8.42 1.51 -18.53
CA THR A 181 7.38 0.48 -18.68
C THR A 181 7.38 -0.49 -17.49
N ALA A 182 6.26 -1.16 -17.25
CA ALA A 182 6.14 -2.16 -16.18
C ALA A 182 7.11 -3.35 -16.38
N ALA A 183 7.31 -3.79 -17.62
CA ALA A 183 8.25 -4.87 -17.94
C ALA A 183 9.68 -4.48 -17.61
N GLU A 184 10.09 -3.25 -17.95
CA GLU A 184 11.42 -2.75 -17.61
C GLU A 184 11.58 -2.49 -16.11
N ALA A 185 10.56 -1.97 -15.43
CA ALA A 185 10.59 -1.79 -13.97
C ALA A 185 10.88 -3.13 -13.28
N ARG A 186 10.12 -4.18 -13.64
CA ARG A 186 10.29 -5.53 -13.11
C ARG A 186 11.65 -6.12 -13.45
N ALA A 187 12.06 -6.05 -14.72
CA ALA A 187 13.31 -6.66 -15.18
C ALA A 187 14.53 -5.99 -14.51
N ARG A 188 14.56 -4.66 -14.48
CA ARG A 188 15.68 -3.90 -13.90
C ARG A 188 15.76 -4.10 -12.38
N ALA A 189 14.64 -4.11 -11.67
CA ALA A 189 14.65 -4.37 -10.23
C ALA A 189 15.10 -5.80 -9.90
N ARG A 190 14.63 -6.81 -10.66
CA ARG A 190 15.01 -8.21 -10.45
C ARG A 190 16.48 -8.49 -10.78
N ALA A 191 17.07 -7.79 -11.74
CA ALA A 191 18.49 -7.91 -12.06
C ALA A 191 19.41 -7.51 -10.88
N GLU A 192 18.90 -6.70 -9.95
CA GLU A 192 19.61 -6.27 -8.74
C GLU A 192 19.40 -7.23 -7.55
N LEU A 193 18.64 -8.32 -7.75
CA LEU A 193 18.27 -9.28 -6.71
C LEU A 193 18.69 -10.71 -7.11
N PRO A 194 20.00 -11.01 -7.17
CA PRO A 194 20.50 -12.33 -7.59
C PRO A 194 20.00 -13.47 -6.69
N VAL A 195 19.60 -13.17 -5.45
CA VAL A 195 19.02 -14.15 -4.52
C VAL A 195 17.77 -14.85 -5.09
N LEU A 196 17.03 -14.19 -5.98
CA LEU A 196 15.79 -14.73 -6.56
C LEU A 196 16.06 -16.07 -7.28
N GLU A 197 17.17 -16.17 -8.02
CA GLU A 197 17.56 -17.39 -8.72
C GLU A 197 17.84 -18.53 -7.74
N SER A 198 18.56 -18.24 -6.64
CA SER A 198 18.88 -19.23 -5.61
C SER A 198 17.65 -19.76 -4.86
N LEU A 199 16.59 -18.96 -4.82
CA LEU A 199 15.31 -19.29 -4.18
C LEU A 199 14.28 -19.87 -5.16
N GLY A 200 14.58 -19.90 -6.47
CA GLY A 200 13.65 -20.36 -7.51
C GLY A 200 12.46 -19.42 -7.73
N LEU A 201 12.65 -18.10 -7.59
CA LEU A 201 11.64 -17.05 -7.65
C LEU A 201 11.77 -16.11 -8.85
#